data_AF-A0A7V1MJA0-F1
#
_entry.id   AF-A0A7V1MJA0-F1
#
_cell.length_a   1.000
_cell.length_b   1.000
_cell.length_c   1.000
_cell.angle_alpha   90.00
_cell.angle_beta   90.00
_cell.angle_gamma   90.00
#
_symmetry.space_group_name_H-M   'P 1'
#
loop_
_entity.id
_entity.type
_entity.pdbx_description
1 polymer ?
#
loop_
_entity_poly.entity_id
_entity_poly.type
_entity_poly.pdbx_seq_one_letter_code
_entity_poly.pdbx_strand_id
1 'polypeptide(L)'
;MGLSGSDEMGERRAAARKAFESLAARLALAPEDVAELVLERATQALANAVQKALHRHPQFPPPPLIGTGASAPLFLPLLSQRLGLPSLLLEHGEFMGAFGAALADLQETIERPLARPEEVERLRREAEHALLAYGAERSSLVMDVQWDPQTSWARLTARGRVSPYPEPPSPRVTPDQRWALAARLMDVPEDRVELVAETEGFELYRGRAAARRFFKRRAPSTAKACVCDKEGNVALALEEATILTTTVEETAVTLARFFERERTSVRSMRLYLLAAMHLLDLSRAASLEQARRWAERALCGLSRAEPVFLIEGHCRT
;
A
#
# COMPACT_ATOMS: atom_id res chain seq x y z
N MET A 1 36.24 -17.67 -31.21
CA MET A 1 34.97 -17.07 -31.65
C MET A 1 35.20 -15.58 -31.81
N GLY A 2 35.45 -15.07 -33.02
CA GLY A 2 35.85 -13.65 -33.18
C GLY A 2 35.81 -13.10 -34.60
N LEU A 3 35.23 -13.82 -35.56
CA LEU A 3 35.19 -13.41 -36.97
C LEU A 3 33.82 -12.85 -37.42
N SER A 4 32.74 -13.02 -36.63
CA SER A 4 31.41 -12.56 -37.05
C SER A 4 31.15 -11.07 -36.78
N GLY A 5 31.83 -10.47 -35.78
CA GLY A 5 31.61 -9.07 -35.40
C GLY A 5 32.32 -8.05 -36.31
N SER A 6 33.42 -8.44 -36.97
CA SER A 6 34.16 -7.54 -37.87
C SER A 6 33.41 -7.30 -39.18
N ASP A 7 32.82 -8.36 -39.74
CA ASP A 7 32.09 -8.30 -41.01
C ASP A 7 30.78 -7.51 -40.84
N GLU A 8 30.06 -7.73 -39.74
CA GLU A 8 28.82 -7.01 -39.43
C GLU A 8 29.06 -5.50 -39.20
N MET A 9 30.17 -5.12 -38.56
CA MET A 9 30.55 -3.72 -38.40
C MET A 9 30.96 -3.06 -39.73
N GLY A 10 31.62 -3.81 -40.61
CA GLY A 10 31.93 -3.39 -41.98
C GLY A 10 30.68 -3.13 -42.81
N GLU A 11 29.70 -4.03 -42.75
CA GLU A 11 28.41 -3.90 -43.42
C GLU A 11 27.62 -2.70 -42.91
N ARG A 12 27.54 -2.50 -41.59
CA ARG A 12 26.88 -1.32 -41.00
C ARG A 12 27.53 -0.01 -41.43
N ARG A 13 28.87 0.03 -41.50
CA ARG A 13 29.61 1.21 -41.98
C ARG A 13 29.34 1.49 -43.46
N ALA A 14 29.30 0.46 -44.30
CA ALA A 14 28.98 0.60 -45.72
C ALA A 14 27.54 1.11 -45.92
N ALA A 15 26.58 0.56 -45.17
CA ALA A 15 25.19 1.01 -45.19
C ALA A 15 25.04 2.48 -44.74
N ALA A 16 25.71 2.87 -43.65
CA ALA A 16 25.71 4.25 -43.16
C ALA A 16 26.31 5.22 -44.20
N ARG A 17 27.44 4.85 -44.82
CA ARG A 17 28.05 5.67 -45.89
C ARG A 17 27.10 5.87 -47.06
N LYS A 18 26.45 4.80 -47.52
CA LYS A 18 25.44 4.85 -48.59
C LYS A 18 24.25 5.77 -48.23
N ALA A 19 23.85 5.81 -46.96
CA ALA A 19 22.80 6.73 -46.52
C ALA A 19 23.22 8.21 -46.65
N PHE A 20 24.49 8.52 -46.36
CA PHE A 20 25.02 9.88 -46.49
C PHE A 20 25.28 10.31 -47.95
N GLU A 21 25.56 9.37 -48.86
CA GLU A 21 25.82 9.67 -50.29
C GLU A 21 24.71 10.49 -50.95
N SER A 22 23.44 10.18 -50.65
CA SER A 22 22.29 10.93 -51.19
C SER A 22 22.27 12.39 -50.75
N LEU A 23 22.61 12.66 -49.48
CA LEU A 23 22.67 14.02 -48.93
C LEU A 23 23.93 14.75 -49.41
N ALA A 24 25.06 14.05 -49.49
CA ALA A 24 26.33 14.55 -50.01
C ALA A 24 26.25 15.03 -51.46
N ALA A 25 25.59 14.25 -52.33
CA ALA A 25 25.37 14.63 -53.72
C ALA A 25 24.59 15.95 -53.85
N ARG A 26 23.61 16.19 -52.97
CA ARG A 26 22.81 17.43 -52.95
C ARG A 26 23.58 18.63 -52.43
N LEU A 27 24.54 18.42 -51.55
CA LEU A 27 25.35 19.47 -50.93
C LEU A 27 26.69 19.71 -51.63
N ALA A 28 27.02 18.89 -52.65
CA ALA A 28 28.31 18.89 -53.33
C ALA A 28 29.50 18.74 -52.36
N LEU A 29 29.36 17.86 -51.37
CA LEU A 29 30.37 17.55 -50.35
C LEU A 29 30.71 16.05 -50.36
N ALA A 30 31.79 15.65 -49.70
CA ALA A 30 32.03 14.23 -49.45
C ALA A 30 31.02 13.67 -48.41
N PRO A 31 30.61 12.40 -48.49
CA PRO A 31 29.76 11.76 -47.48
C PRO A 31 30.29 11.91 -46.05
N GLU A 32 31.61 11.86 -45.90
CA GLU A 32 32.31 12.02 -44.62
C GLU A 32 32.17 13.45 -44.07
N ASP A 33 32.33 14.47 -44.90
CA ASP A 33 32.15 15.89 -44.52
C ASP A 33 30.70 16.17 -44.10
N VAL A 34 29.73 15.55 -44.79
CA VAL A 34 28.31 15.67 -44.44
C VAL A 34 28.03 15.00 -43.10
N ALA A 35 28.60 13.83 -42.82
CA ALA A 35 28.44 13.16 -41.54
C ALA A 35 29.00 14.01 -40.39
N GLU A 36 30.16 14.63 -40.59
CA GLU A 36 30.75 15.57 -39.63
C GLU A 36 29.85 16.80 -39.42
N LEU A 37 29.32 17.37 -40.50
CA LEU A 37 28.38 18.50 -40.42
C LEU A 37 27.11 18.13 -39.63
N VAL A 38 26.57 16.93 -39.82
CA VAL A 38 25.40 16.45 -39.07
C VAL A 38 25.72 16.33 -37.59
N LEU A 39 26.85 15.72 -37.25
CA LEU A 39 27.31 15.56 -35.87
C LEU A 39 27.53 16.93 -35.20
N GLU A 40 28.15 17.87 -35.92
CA GLU A 40 28.41 19.23 -35.48
C GLU A 40 27.09 19.98 -35.18
N ARG A 41 26.12 19.90 -36.09
CA ARG A 41 24.80 20.55 -35.91
C ARG A 41 24.02 19.95 -34.76
N ALA A 42 24.04 18.62 -34.61
CA ALA A 42 23.39 17.94 -33.49
C ALA A 42 24.04 18.34 -32.16
N THR A 43 25.37 18.36 -32.10
CA THR A 43 26.13 18.76 -30.90
C THR A 43 25.86 20.23 -30.55
N GLN A 44 25.80 21.13 -31.54
CA GLN A 44 25.48 22.54 -31.30
C GLN A 44 24.06 22.73 -30.76
N ALA A 45 23.08 21.99 -31.27
CA ALA A 45 21.71 22.05 -30.78
C ALA A 45 21.63 21.64 -29.29
N LEU A 46 22.33 20.56 -28.92
CA LEU A 46 22.44 20.09 -27.54
C LEU A 46 23.16 21.12 -26.65
N ALA A 47 24.29 21.67 -27.12
CA ALA A 47 25.04 22.70 -26.40
C ALA A 47 24.17 23.93 -26.10
N ASN A 48 23.39 24.41 -27.07
CA ASN A 48 22.46 25.52 -26.90
C ASN A 48 21.38 25.20 -25.85
N ALA A 49 20.85 23.98 -25.85
CA ALA A 49 19.85 23.55 -24.86
C ALA A 49 20.43 23.53 -23.44
N VAL A 50 21.64 22.99 -23.27
CA VAL A 50 22.35 22.97 -21.99
C VAL A 50 22.64 24.39 -21.50
N GLN A 51 23.17 25.26 -22.37
CA GLN A 51 23.39 26.67 -22.03
C GLN A 51 22.09 27.34 -21.59
N LYS A 52 20.98 27.14 -22.33
CA LYS A 52 19.68 27.71 -21.95
C LYS A 52 19.21 27.23 -20.57
N ALA A 53 19.45 25.97 -20.23
CA ALA A 53 19.14 25.43 -18.90
C ALA A 53 19.99 26.09 -17.80
N LEU A 54 21.31 26.20 -18.02
CA LEU A 54 22.23 26.87 -17.09
C LEU A 54 21.89 28.35 -16.89
N HIS A 55 21.45 29.06 -17.94
CA HIS A 55 21.01 30.45 -17.82
C HIS A 55 19.71 30.59 -17.01
N ARG A 56 18.78 29.64 -17.13
CA ARG A 56 17.54 29.63 -16.33
C ARG A 56 17.78 29.28 -14.87
N HIS A 57 18.76 28.42 -14.61
CA HIS A 57 19.09 27.92 -13.28
C HIS A 57 20.58 28.11 -12.99
N PRO A 58 21.03 29.36 -12.80
CA PRO A 58 22.45 29.65 -12.60
C PRO A 58 22.95 29.03 -11.28
N GLN A 59 24.10 28.36 -11.35
CA GLN A 59 24.78 27.74 -10.21
C GLN A 59 26.29 27.97 -10.35
N PHE A 60 26.99 28.18 -9.22
CA PHE A 60 28.44 28.37 -9.19
C PHE A 60 29.10 27.48 -8.14
N PRO A 61 30.04 26.58 -8.53
CA PRO A 61 30.43 26.27 -9.91
C PRO A 61 29.27 25.59 -10.69
N PRO A 62 29.28 25.62 -12.03
CA PRO A 62 28.28 24.91 -12.82
C PRO A 62 28.37 23.40 -12.57
N PRO A 63 27.23 22.69 -12.53
CA PRO A 63 27.22 21.25 -12.30
C PRO A 63 27.87 20.48 -13.47
N PRO A 64 28.38 19.26 -13.23
CA PRO A 64 28.89 18.40 -14.29
C PRO A 64 27.77 17.95 -15.23
N LEU A 65 28.13 17.63 -16.47
CA LEU A 65 27.24 16.97 -17.42
C LEU A 65 27.14 15.48 -17.11
N ILE A 66 25.93 14.98 -16.88
CA ILE A 66 25.69 13.55 -16.64
C ILE A 66 25.09 12.95 -17.90
N GLY A 67 25.78 11.96 -18.49
CA GLY A 67 25.31 11.26 -19.69
C GLY A 67 24.44 10.04 -19.33
N THR A 68 23.22 10.02 -19.87
CA THR A 68 22.27 8.89 -19.74
C THR A 68 21.76 8.47 -21.13
N GLY A 69 21.37 7.21 -21.29
CA GLY A 69 20.88 6.69 -22.57
C GLY A 69 21.99 6.17 -23.49
N ALA A 70 21.61 5.38 -24.47
CA ALA A 70 22.55 4.68 -25.36
C ALA A 70 23.43 5.61 -26.22
N SER A 71 22.98 6.83 -26.53
CA SER A 71 23.73 7.81 -27.32
C SER A 71 24.63 8.73 -26.48
N ALA A 72 24.53 8.69 -25.15
CA ALA A 72 25.34 9.55 -24.27
C ALA A 72 26.86 9.36 -24.45
N PRO A 73 27.41 8.14 -24.61
CA PRO A 73 28.84 7.96 -24.83
C PRO A 73 29.36 8.69 -26.09
N LEU A 74 28.51 8.90 -27.09
CA LEU A 74 28.87 9.60 -28.33
C LEU A 74 28.92 11.13 -28.14
N PHE A 75 27.90 11.71 -27.52
CA PHE A 75 27.76 13.17 -27.45
C PHE A 75 28.40 13.79 -26.21
N LEU A 76 28.46 13.07 -25.08
CA LEU A 76 28.90 13.63 -23.81
C LEU A 76 30.35 14.18 -23.85
N PRO A 77 31.34 13.48 -24.43
CA PRO A 77 32.70 14.02 -24.53
C PRO A 77 32.77 15.30 -25.38
N LEU A 78 32.04 15.33 -26.51
CA LEU A 78 31.98 16.48 -27.41
C LEU A 78 31.35 17.70 -26.72
N LEU A 79 30.28 17.48 -25.96
CA LEU A 79 29.60 18.53 -25.20
C LEU A 79 30.45 19.04 -24.04
N SER A 80 31.10 18.14 -23.30
CA SER A 80 32.02 18.48 -22.21
C SER A 80 33.15 19.38 -22.70
N GLN A 81 33.80 19.00 -23.80
CA GLN A 81 34.87 19.78 -24.42
C GLN A 81 34.37 21.14 -24.89
N ARG A 82 33.23 21.19 -25.58
CA ARG A 82 32.67 22.44 -26.14
C ARG A 82 32.24 23.42 -25.06
N LEU A 83 31.66 22.92 -23.97
CA LEU A 83 31.12 23.75 -22.89
C LEU A 83 32.14 24.01 -21.78
N GLY A 84 33.28 23.33 -21.78
CA GLY A 84 34.28 23.43 -20.71
C GLY A 84 33.77 22.91 -19.36
N LEU A 85 32.85 21.94 -19.37
CA LEU A 85 32.22 21.40 -18.17
C LEU A 85 32.74 19.99 -17.89
N PRO A 86 32.97 19.62 -16.61
CA PRO A 86 33.24 18.23 -16.25
C PRO A 86 32.09 17.32 -16.70
N SER A 87 32.38 16.09 -17.07
CA SER A 87 31.36 15.12 -17.46
C SER A 87 31.53 13.78 -16.76
N LEU A 88 30.40 13.13 -16.48
CA LEU A 88 30.32 11.79 -15.94
C LEU A 88 29.41 10.94 -16.83
N LEU A 89 29.95 9.85 -17.36
CA LEU A 89 29.15 8.81 -18.00
C LEU A 89 28.77 7.78 -16.95
N LEU A 90 27.47 7.54 -16.77
CA LEU A 90 27.00 6.57 -15.77
C LEU A 90 27.17 5.14 -16.29
N GLU A 91 27.64 4.26 -15.41
CA GLU A 91 27.56 2.82 -15.61
C GLU A 91 26.08 2.42 -15.73
N HIS A 92 25.73 1.63 -16.75
CA HIS A 92 24.34 1.27 -17.05
C HIS A 92 23.41 2.47 -17.31
N GLY A 93 23.96 3.62 -17.75
CA GLY A 93 23.21 4.85 -18.02
C GLY A 93 22.04 4.70 -19.00
N GLU A 94 22.06 3.67 -19.86
CA GLU A 94 20.97 3.30 -20.78
C GLU A 94 19.68 2.87 -20.08
N PHE A 95 19.76 2.38 -18.84
CA PHE A 95 18.63 1.95 -18.03
C PHE A 95 18.10 3.03 -17.09
N MET A 96 18.69 4.23 -17.08
CA MET A 96 18.30 5.30 -16.15
C MET A 96 16.82 5.71 -16.28
N GLY A 97 16.24 5.62 -17.48
CA GLY A 97 14.80 5.84 -17.66
C GLY A 97 13.95 4.79 -16.93
N ALA A 98 14.37 3.53 -16.95
CA ALA A 98 13.70 2.44 -16.24
C ALA A 98 13.91 2.55 -14.72
N PHE A 99 15.12 2.89 -14.27
CA PHE A 99 15.39 3.16 -12.85
C PHE A 99 14.57 4.33 -12.32
N GLY A 100 14.47 5.43 -13.08
CA GLY A 100 13.65 6.58 -12.70
C GLY A 100 12.17 6.21 -12.55
N ALA A 101 11.66 5.38 -13.45
CA ALA A 101 10.29 4.87 -13.35
C ALA A 101 10.11 3.92 -12.14
N ALA A 102 11.11 3.09 -11.83
CA ALA A 102 11.05 2.15 -10.72
C ALA A 102 11.26 2.80 -9.34
N LEU A 103 12.03 3.89 -9.27
CA LEU A 103 12.32 4.65 -8.05
C LEU A 103 11.33 5.79 -7.78
N ALA A 104 10.49 6.14 -8.77
CA ALA A 104 9.47 7.15 -8.57
C ALA A 104 8.51 6.70 -7.47
N ASP A 105 8.06 7.66 -6.65
CA ASP A 105 6.97 7.41 -5.71
C ASP A 105 5.76 6.90 -6.48
N LEU A 106 5.23 5.77 -6.05
CA LEU A 106 3.97 5.22 -6.54
C LEU A 106 2.88 6.23 -6.21
N GLN A 107 2.07 6.58 -7.19
CA GLN A 107 0.93 7.47 -7.01
C GLN A 107 -0.31 6.84 -7.60
N GLU A 108 -1.40 6.86 -6.82
CA GLU A 108 -2.73 6.46 -7.27
C GLU A 108 -3.68 7.64 -7.07
N THR A 109 -4.45 7.97 -8.11
CA THR A 109 -5.45 9.03 -8.05
C THR A 109 -6.81 8.47 -8.41
N ILE A 110 -7.73 8.50 -7.45
CA ILE A 110 -9.11 8.06 -7.62
C ILE A 110 -10.02 9.28 -7.63
N GLU A 111 -10.76 9.45 -8.72
CA GLU A 111 -11.78 10.49 -8.86
C GLU A 111 -13.13 9.87 -9.14
N ARG A 112 -14.11 10.10 -8.27
CA ARG A 112 -15.46 9.60 -8.46
C ARG A 112 -16.50 10.44 -7.74
N PRO A 113 -17.77 10.40 -8.17
CA PRO A 113 -18.85 10.99 -7.41
C PRO A 113 -19.01 10.24 -6.08
N LEU A 114 -19.07 10.99 -4.99
CA LEU A 114 -19.36 10.49 -3.66
C LEU A 114 -20.68 11.08 -3.17
N ALA A 115 -21.67 10.20 -2.98
CA ALA A 115 -22.97 10.62 -2.46
C ALA A 115 -22.90 11.00 -0.98
N ARG A 116 -21.95 10.45 -0.21
CA ARG A 116 -21.81 10.70 1.24
C ARG A 116 -20.33 10.81 1.68
N PRO A 117 -20.02 11.68 2.67
CA PRO A 117 -18.67 11.81 3.23
C PRO A 117 -18.10 10.51 3.80
N GLU A 118 -18.96 9.59 4.24
CA GLU A 118 -18.60 8.32 4.85
C GLU A 118 -17.93 7.34 3.85
N GLU A 119 -18.18 7.53 2.56
CA GLU A 119 -17.57 6.73 1.49
C GLU A 119 -16.10 7.09 1.24
N VAL A 120 -15.62 8.21 1.79
CA VAL A 120 -14.21 8.63 1.71
C VAL A 120 -13.29 7.56 2.31
N GLU A 121 -13.72 6.89 3.38
CA GLU A 121 -12.92 5.86 4.03
C GLU A 121 -12.78 4.60 3.16
N ARG A 122 -13.79 4.31 2.32
CA ARG A 122 -13.70 3.24 1.32
C ARG A 122 -12.70 3.60 0.22
N LEU A 123 -12.72 4.84 -0.26
CA LEU A 123 -11.72 5.33 -1.23
C LEU A 123 -10.30 5.26 -0.66
N ARG A 124 -10.11 5.63 0.60
CA ARG A 124 -8.80 5.54 1.27
C ARG A 124 -8.28 4.11 1.27
N ARG A 125 -9.11 3.15 1.70
CA ARG A 125 -8.75 1.72 1.69
C ARG A 125 -8.45 1.20 0.29
N GLU A 126 -9.22 1.62 -0.71
CA GLU A 126 -9.03 1.24 -2.11
C GLU A 126 -7.67 1.72 -2.64
N ALA A 127 -7.32 3.00 -2.40
CA ALA A 127 -6.05 3.57 -2.82
C ALA A 127 -4.86 3.00 -2.03
N GLU A 128 -5.01 2.78 -0.73
CA GLU A 128 -3.99 2.10 0.09
C GLU A 128 -3.71 0.70 -0.47
N HIS A 129 -4.75 -0.08 -0.73
CA HIS A 129 -4.60 -1.45 -1.21
C HIS A 129 -3.95 -1.48 -2.60
N ALA A 130 -4.31 -0.57 -3.50
CA ALA A 130 -3.68 -0.44 -4.80
C ALA A 130 -2.17 -0.16 -4.70
N LEU A 131 -1.78 0.84 -3.88
CA LEU A 131 -0.37 1.18 -3.71
C LEU A 131 0.44 0.07 -3.02
N LEU A 132 -0.13 -0.60 -2.02
CA LEU A 132 0.51 -1.75 -1.39
C LEU A 132 0.69 -2.92 -2.38
N ALA A 133 -0.30 -3.17 -3.25
CA ALA A 133 -0.20 -4.17 -4.31
C ALA A 133 0.91 -3.83 -5.32
N TYR A 134 1.19 -2.54 -5.55
CA TYR A 134 2.31 -2.08 -6.37
C TYR A 134 3.67 -2.11 -5.65
N GLY A 135 3.71 -2.50 -4.37
CA GLY A 135 4.95 -2.61 -3.58
C GLY A 135 5.33 -1.35 -2.81
N ALA A 136 4.38 -0.45 -2.54
CA ALA A 136 4.60 0.69 -1.67
C ALA A 136 4.86 0.24 -0.23
N GLU A 137 5.81 0.91 0.45
CA GLU A 137 6.00 0.76 1.90
C GLU A 137 4.81 1.40 2.63
N ARG A 138 4.07 0.64 3.44
CA ARG A 138 2.87 1.14 4.15
C ARG A 138 3.16 2.39 5.00
N SER A 139 4.31 2.43 5.66
CA SER A 139 4.74 3.55 6.51
C SER A 139 4.97 4.86 5.75
N SER A 140 5.18 4.77 4.42
CA SER A 140 5.47 5.89 3.55
C SER A 140 4.23 6.51 2.88
N LEU A 141 3.05 5.91 3.10
CA LEU A 141 1.82 6.33 2.43
C LEU A 141 1.36 7.71 2.92
N VAL A 142 1.17 8.63 1.97
CA VAL A 142 0.61 9.95 2.20
C VAL A 142 -0.63 10.09 1.32
N MET A 143 -1.75 10.51 1.92
CA MET A 143 -3.03 10.65 1.23
C MET A 143 -3.58 12.07 1.35
N ASP A 144 -3.93 12.65 0.21
CA ASP A 144 -4.69 13.90 0.12
C ASP A 144 -6.10 13.59 -0.37
N VAL A 145 -7.10 14.09 0.35
CA VAL A 145 -8.51 13.93 -0.03
C VAL A 145 -9.14 15.29 -0.17
N GLN A 146 -9.65 15.55 -1.36
CA GLN A 146 -10.40 16.74 -1.69
C GLN A 146 -11.84 16.32 -1.96
N TRP A 147 -12.77 16.81 -1.14
CA TRP A 147 -14.20 16.61 -1.35
C TRP A 147 -14.85 17.95 -1.61
N ASP A 148 -15.57 18.03 -2.73
CA ASP A 148 -16.42 19.16 -3.04
C ASP A 148 -17.87 18.81 -2.71
N PRO A 149 -18.44 19.37 -1.61
CA PRO A 149 -19.81 19.11 -1.20
C PRO A 149 -20.85 19.63 -2.18
N GLN A 150 -20.53 20.63 -3.02
CA GLN A 150 -21.49 21.20 -3.97
C GLN A 150 -21.69 20.29 -5.17
N THR A 151 -20.60 19.72 -5.68
CA THR A 151 -20.63 18.81 -6.83
C THR A 151 -20.75 17.34 -6.42
N SER A 152 -20.68 17.04 -5.12
CA SER A 152 -20.60 15.66 -4.60
C SER A 152 -19.46 14.87 -5.26
N TRP A 153 -18.36 15.55 -5.58
CA TRP A 153 -17.20 14.96 -6.22
C TRP A 153 -16.06 14.82 -5.22
N ALA A 154 -15.36 13.69 -5.26
CA ALA A 154 -14.15 13.51 -4.48
C ALA A 154 -12.97 13.10 -5.34
N ARG A 155 -11.83 13.70 -5.05
CA ARG A 155 -10.52 13.36 -5.57
C ARG A 155 -9.67 12.89 -4.39
N LEU A 156 -9.18 11.67 -4.47
CA LEU A 156 -8.19 11.14 -3.55
C LEU A 156 -6.89 10.93 -4.32
N THR A 157 -5.80 11.50 -3.82
CA THR A 157 -4.45 11.22 -4.32
C THR A 157 -3.64 10.57 -3.19
N ALA A 158 -3.23 9.32 -3.41
CA ALA A 158 -2.34 8.60 -2.51
C ALA A 158 -0.96 8.51 -3.16
N ARG A 159 0.09 8.64 -2.34
CA ARG A 159 1.50 8.49 -2.74
C ARG A 159 2.22 7.57 -1.78
N GLY A 160 3.17 6.78 -2.27
CA GLY A 160 3.98 5.89 -1.46
C GLY A 160 5.33 5.62 -2.11
N ARG A 161 6.36 5.43 -1.29
CA ARG A 161 7.69 5.04 -1.79
C ARG A 161 7.71 3.54 -2.05
N VAL A 162 8.38 3.12 -3.12
CA VAL A 162 8.66 1.70 -3.36
C VAL A 162 9.61 1.21 -2.26
N SER A 163 9.24 0.13 -1.58
CA SER A 163 10.14 -0.48 -0.60
C SER A 163 11.26 -1.24 -1.32
N PRO A 164 12.54 -1.02 -0.99
CA PRO A 164 13.64 -1.83 -1.52
C PRO A 164 13.58 -3.30 -1.03
N TYR A 165 12.79 -3.55 0.01
CA TYR A 165 12.41 -4.88 0.47
C TYR A 165 10.90 -5.00 0.30
N PRO A 166 10.39 -5.69 -0.74
CA PRO A 166 8.96 -5.95 -0.81
C PRO A 166 8.55 -6.63 0.50
N GLU A 167 7.67 -6.00 1.28
CA GLU A 167 7.07 -6.69 2.42
C GLU A 167 6.43 -7.95 1.82
N PRO A 168 6.80 -9.15 2.30
CA PRO A 168 6.17 -10.35 1.79
C PRO A 168 4.66 -10.15 1.95
N PRO A 169 3.84 -10.49 0.93
CA PRO A 169 2.39 -10.46 1.12
C PRO A 169 2.11 -11.19 2.43
N SER A 170 1.37 -10.54 3.34
CA SER A 170 1.05 -11.08 4.66
C SER A 170 0.83 -12.58 4.50
N PRO A 171 1.62 -13.44 5.18
CA PRO A 171 1.57 -14.87 4.91
C PRO A 171 0.11 -15.26 4.92
N ARG A 172 -0.38 -15.88 3.83
CA ARG A 172 -1.77 -16.36 3.77
C ARG A 172 -1.88 -17.41 4.86
N VAL A 173 -2.22 -16.97 6.07
CA VAL A 173 -2.41 -17.86 7.21
C VAL A 173 -3.60 -18.72 6.83
N THR A 174 -3.41 -20.03 6.79
CA THR A 174 -4.52 -20.92 6.46
C THR A 174 -5.55 -20.87 7.59
N PRO A 175 -6.83 -21.21 7.33
CA PRO A 175 -7.83 -21.34 8.39
C PRO A 175 -7.34 -22.22 9.55
N ASP A 176 -6.66 -23.33 9.26
CA ASP A 176 -6.07 -24.23 10.26
C ASP A 176 -5.00 -23.54 11.12
N GLN A 177 -4.16 -22.69 10.52
CA GLN A 177 -3.15 -21.93 11.25
C GLN A 177 -3.78 -20.84 12.13
N ARG A 178 -4.86 -20.19 11.69
CA ARG A 178 -5.61 -19.24 12.52
C ARG A 178 -6.31 -19.95 13.69
N TRP A 179 -6.85 -21.13 13.45
CA TRP A 179 -7.44 -21.98 14.48
C TRP A 179 -6.43 -22.38 15.56
N ALA A 180 -5.26 -22.89 15.15
CA ALA A 180 -4.18 -23.26 16.07
C ALA A 180 -3.66 -22.04 16.86
N LEU A 181 -3.56 -20.88 16.21
CA LEU A 181 -3.21 -19.62 16.85
C LEU A 181 -4.23 -19.21 17.91
N ALA A 182 -5.53 -19.26 17.58
CA ALA A 182 -6.62 -18.96 18.52
C ALA A 182 -6.62 -19.90 19.73
N ALA A 183 -6.37 -21.20 19.52
CA ALA A 183 -6.23 -22.19 20.59
C ALA A 183 -5.10 -21.81 21.56
N ARG A 184 -3.91 -21.50 21.01
CA ARG A 184 -2.74 -21.06 21.78
C ARG A 184 -3.00 -19.78 22.58
N LEU A 185 -3.70 -18.81 21.99
CA LEU A 185 -4.01 -17.51 22.62
C LEU A 185 -5.12 -17.59 23.65
N MET A 186 -6.01 -18.56 23.54
CA MET A 186 -6.97 -18.86 24.60
C MET A 186 -6.36 -19.79 25.65
N ASP A 187 -5.17 -20.37 25.41
CA ASP A 187 -4.58 -21.40 26.28
C ASP A 187 -5.55 -22.57 26.49
N VAL A 188 -6.13 -23.05 25.38
CA VAL A 188 -7.01 -24.21 25.33
C VAL A 188 -6.53 -25.19 24.25
N PRO A 189 -6.74 -26.50 24.44
CA PRO A 189 -6.54 -27.49 23.38
C PRO A 189 -7.36 -27.17 22.12
N GLU A 190 -6.81 -27.46 20.93
CA GLU A 190 -7.45 -27.20 19.63
C GLU A 190 -8.81 -27.90 19.48
N ASP A 191 -8.98 -29.09 20.08
CA ASP A 191 -10.23 -29.86 20.11
C ASP A 191 -11.33 -29.21 20.98
N ARG A 192 -11.01 -28.13 21.69
CA ARG A 192 -11.93 -27.33 22.52
C ARG A 192 -12.11 -25.91 22.03
N VAL A 193 -11.61 -25.63 20.83
CA VAL A 193 -11.87 -24.40 20.09
C VAL A 193 -13.05 -24.63 19.16
N GLU A 194 -13.85 -23.58 18.98
CA GLU A 194 -14.98 -23.55 18.07
C GLU A 194 -14.95 -22.20 17.33
N LEU A 195 -15.07 -22.22 16.01
CA LEU A 195 -15.35 -21.02 15.23
C LEU A 195 -16.82 -20.63 15.44
N VAL A 196 -17.04 -19.48 16.07
CA VAL A 196 -18.38 -18.95 16.36
C VAL A 196 -18.92 -18.13 15.20
N ALA A 197 -18.04 -17.36 14.56
CA ALA A 197 -18.41 -16.50 13.45
C ALA A 197 -17.24 -16.23 12.52
N GLU A 198 -17.58 -16.06 11.24
CA GLU A 198 -16.71 -15.56 10.20
C GLU A 198 -17.33 -14.30 9.63
N THR A 199 -16.60 -13.19 9.64
CA THR A 199 -16.98 -11.94 8.97
C THR A 199 -16.03 -11.69 7.79
N GLU A 200 -16.31 -10.65 7.01
CA GLU A 200 -15.43 -10.23 5.90
C GLU A 200 -13.97 -10.04 6.35
N GLY A 201 -13.77 -9.43 7.53
CA GLY A 201 -12.43 -9.08 8.03
C GLY A 201 -11.87 -10.00 9.12
N PHE A 202 -12.71 -10.79 9.80
CA PHE A 202 -12.31 -11.44 11.03
C PHE A 202 -12.91 -12.84 11.21
N GLU A 203 -12.31 -13.60 12.12
CA GLU A 203 -12.83 -14.86 12.64
C GLU A 203 -12.90 -14.79 14.17
N LEU A 204 -14.07 -15.14 14.71
CA LEU A 204 -14.34 -15.16 16.14
C LEU A 204 -14.34 -16.61 16.63
N TYR A 205 -13.41 -16.92 17.52
CA TYR A 205 -13.23 -18.21 18.13
C TYR A 205 -13.69 -18.20 19.58
N ARG A 206 -14.21 -19.35 20.02
CA ARG A 206 -14.56 -19.62 21.42
C ARG A 206 -13.82 -20.85 21.92
N GLY A 207 -13.17 -20.70 23.07
CA GLY A 207 -12.50 -21.78 23.78
C GLY A 207 -13.26 -22.17 25.05
N ARG A 208 -13.41 -23.46 25.34
CA ARG A 208 -13.95 -23.92 26.63
C ARG A 208 -12.83 -24.42 27.54
N ALA A 209 -12.61 -23.74 28.66
CA ALA A 209 -11.63 -24.15 29.66
C ALA A 209 -11.99 -25.51 30.30
N ALA A 210 -10.98 -26.32 30.61
CA ALA A 210 -11.19 -27.56 31.35
C ALA A 210 -11.67 -27.26 32.78
N ALA A 211 -12.80 -27.84 33.20
CA ALA A 211 -13.13 -27.85 34.63
C ALA A 211 -12.03 -28.61 35.38
N ARG A 212 -11.28 -27.93 36.25
CA ARG A 212 -10.28 -28.56 37.14
C ARG A 212 -10.99 -29.63 37.98
N ARG A 213 -10.70 -30.90 37.68
CA ARG A 213 -11.34 -32.07 38.30
C ARG A 213 -10.50 -32.56 39.48
N PHE A 214 -10.18 -31.68 40.44
CA PHE A 214 -9.60 -32.08 41.73
C PHE A 214 -10.03 -31.09 42.83
N PHE A 215 -10.88 -31.59 43.75
CA PHE A 215 -11.34 -30.99 45.01
C PHE A 215 -12.07 -29.61 45.02
N LYS A 216 -13.38 -29.68 45.34
CA LYS A 216 -14.30 -28.66 45.89
C LYS A 216 -14.51 -27.32 45.14
N ARG A 217 -15.79 -27.12 44.78
CA ARG A 217 -16.49 -26.01 44.08
C ARG A 217 -16.38 -26.04 42.55
N ARG A 218 -17.50 -26.37 41.90
CA ARG A 218 -17.74 -26.14 40.46
C ARG A 218 -17.65 -24.62 40.23
N ALA A 219 -16.50 -24.12 39.82
CA ALA A 219 -16.43 -22.83 39.16
C ALA A 219 -17.15 -22.97 37.81
N PRO A 220 -18.01 -22.01 37.41
CA PRO A 220 -18.56 -22.01 36.07
C PRO A 220 -17.39 -22.03 35.07
N SER A 221 -17.47 -22.92 34.08
CA SER A 221 -16.50 -22.97 32.98
C SER A 221 -16.59 -21.64 32.23
N THR A 222 -15.69 -20.72 32.51
CA THR A 222 -15.62 -19.43 31.83
C THR A 222 -15.12 -19.67 30.40
N ALA A 223 -15.98 -19.40 29.42
CA ALA A 223 -15.57 -19.46 28.02
C ALA A 223 -14.51 -18.39 27.77
N LYS A 224 -13.60 -18.64 26.84
CA LYS A 224 -12.63 -17.67 26.34
C LYS A 224 -13.01 -17.31 24.91
N ALA A 225 -12.67 -16.10 24.48
CA ALA A 225 -12.90 -15.66 23.11
C ALA A 225 -11.62 -15.12 22.50
N CYS A 226 -11.41 -15.38 21.21
CA CYS A 226 -10.30 -14.82 20.44
C CYS A 226 -10.82 -14.33 19.09
N VAL A 227 -10.42 -13.12 18.68
CA VAL A 227 -10.70 -12.60 17.34
C VAL A 227 -9.38 -12.47 16.61
N CYS A 228 -9.29 -13.07 15.43
CA CYS A 228 -8.16 -12.92 14.51
C CYS A 228 -8.64 -12.25 13.23
N ASP A 229 -7.79 -11.45 12.60
CA ASP A 229 -8.04 -11.00 11.22
C ASP A 229 -7.71 -12.10 10.20
N LYS A 230 -8.02 -11.86 8.93
CA LYS A 230 -7.75 -12.82 7.85
C LYS A 230 -6.25 -13.00 7.57
N GLU A 231 -5.43 -12.02 7.93
CA GLU A 231 -3.97 -12.07 7.86
C GLU A 231 -3.32 -12.83 9.03
N GLY A 232 -4.10 -13.26 10.03
CA GLY A 232 -3.62 -14.02 11.19
C GLY A 232 -2.99 -13.16 12.29
N ASN A 233 -3.25 -11.85 12.31
CA ASN A 233 -2.99 -11.04 13.49
C ASN A 233 -4.11 -11.22 14.52
N VAL A 234 -3.71 -11.11 15.78
CA VAL A 234 -4.63 -11.22 16.91
C VAL A 234 -5.20 -9.85 17.20
N ALA A 235 -6.50 -9.70 16.95
CA ALA A 235 -7.20 -8.45 17.23
C ALA A 235 -7.66 -8.37 18.69
N LEU A 236 -8.01 -9.51 19.29
CA LEU A 236 -8.57 -9.60 20.65
C LEU A 236 -8.39 -11.00 21.25
N ALA A 237 -8.08 -11.08 22.55
CA ALA A 237 -8.21 -12.30 23.34
C ALA A 237 -8.78 -11.98 24.74
N LEU A 238 -9.87 -12.66 25.11
CA LEU A 238 -10.63 -12.42 26.32
C LEU A 238 -10.81 -13.68 27.17
N GLU A 239 -10.73 -13.49 28.49
CA GLU A 239 -11.12 -14.45 29.51
C GLU A 239 -12.55 -14.17 29.99
N GLU A 240 -13.25 -15.20 30.49
CA GLU A 240 -14.64 -15.07 30.97
C GLU A 240 -15.58 -14.42 29.94
N ALA A 241 -15.36 -14.74 28.66
CA ALA A 241 -16.00 -14.08 27.55
C ALA A 241 -17.43 -14.57 27.30
N THR A 242 -18.33 -13.62 27.06
CA THR A 242 -19.70 -13.85 26.59
C THR A 242 -19.85 -13.25 25.19
N ILE A 243 -20.40 -14.04 24.26
CA ILE A 243 -20.66 -13.62 22.89
C ILE A 243 -22.17 -13.56 22.70
N LEU A 244 -22.67 -12.40 22.30
CA LEU A 244 -24.07 -12.16 21.96
C LEU A 244 -24.18 -11.84 20.47
N THR A 245 -24.99 -12.62 19.76
CA THR A 245 -25.28 -12.38 18.34
C THR A 245 -26.54 -11.53 18.22
N THR A 246 -26.48 -10.51 17.37
CA THR A 246 -27.57 -9.58 17.04
C THR A 246 -27.45 -9.22 15.55
N THR A 247 -28.31 -8.34 15.05
CA THR A 247 -28.18 -7.78 13.69
C THR A 247 -27.94 -6.28 13.76
N VAL A 248 -27.55 -5.65 12.64
CA VAL A 248 -27.43 -4.18 12.53
C VAL A 248 -28.71 -3.48 13.01
N GLU A 249 -29.88 -3.97 12.60
CA GLU A 249 -31.17 -3.41 13.00
C GLU A 249 -31.41 -3.47 14.51
N GLU A 250 -31.03 -4.57 15.16
CA GLU A 250 -31.30 -4.80 16.57
C GLU A 250 -30.17 -4.32 17.50
N THR A 251 -29.00 -3.97 16.96
CA THR A 251 -27.79 -3.66 17.73
C THR A 251 -28.03 -2.56 18.77
N ALA A 252 -28.72 -1.49 18.40
CA ALA A 252 -28.98 -0.37 19.31
C ALA A 252 -29.82 -0.78 20.53
N VAL A 253 -30.80 -1.67 20.32
CA VAL A 253 -31.65 -2.21 21.39
C VAL A 253 -30.85 -3.18 22.26
N THR A 254 -30.05 -4.04 21.65
CA THR A 254 -29.21 -5.01 22.37
C THR A 254 -28.15 -4.30 23.23
N LEU A 255 -27.51 -3.24 22.72
CA LEU A 255 -26.58 -2.40 23.49
C LEU A 255 -27.26 -1.72 24.69
N ALA A 256 -28.48 -1.21 24.53
CA ALA A 256 -29.21 -0.60 25.65
C ALA A 256 -29.46 -1.62 26.78
N ARG A 257 -29.93 -2.83 26.44
CA ARG A 257 -30.14 -3.91 27.43
C ARG A 257 -28.84 -4.35 28.10
N PHE A 258 -27.73 -4.32 27.37
CA PHE A 258 -26.41 -4.67 27.91
C PHE A 258 -25.98 -3.68 29.01
N PHE A 259 -26.00 -2.38 28.70
CA PHE A 259 -25.60 -1.33 29.65
C PHE A 259 -26.52 -1.26 30.89
N GLU A 260 -27.79 -1.64 30.77
CA GLU A 260 -28.70 -1.74 31.93
C GLU A 260 -28.29 -2.86 32.90
N ARG A 261 -27.75 -3.99 32.42
CA ARG A 261 -27.27 -5.09 33.26
C ARG A 261 -25.95 -4.74 33.95
N GLU A 262 -25.06 -4.03 33.27
CA GLU A 262 -23.69 -3.73 33.73
C GLU A 262 -23.65 -2.79 34.94
N ARG A 263 -24.67 -1.93 35.12
CA ARG A 263 -24.82 -1.02 36.29
C ARG A 263 -24.88 -1.71 37.67
N THR A 264 -24.90 -3.04 37.71
CA THR A 264 -24.97 -3.83 38.95
C THR A 264 -23.70 -4.65 39.24
N SER A 265 -22.71 -4.69 38.35
CA SER A 265 -21.51 -5.54 38.48
C SER A 265 -20.21 -4.76 38.65
N VAL A 266 -19.41 -5.12 39.64
CA VAL A 266 -18.18 -4.43 40.09
C VAL A 266 -16.94 -4.88 39.31
N ARG A 267 -17.07 -5.32 38.04
CA ARG A 267 -15.94 -5.90 37.30
C ARG A 267 -15.60 -5.15 36.02
N SER A 268 -14.30 -5.03 35.74
CA SER A 268 -13.69 -4.44 34.55
C SER A 268 -13.87 -5.34 33.31
N MET A 269 -15.13 -5.61 32.93
CA MET A 269 -15.43 -6.27 31.67
C MET A 269 -15.30 -5.26 30.53
N ARG A 270 -14.71 -5.70 29.43
CA ARG A 270 -14.62 -4.90 28.20
C ARG A 270 -15.65 -5.41 27.21
N LEU A 271 -16.33 -4.46 26.57
CA LEU A 271 -17.29 -4.70 25.51
C LEU A 271 -16.67 -4.37 24.15
N TYR A 272 -16.75 -5.32 23.23
CA TYR A 272 -16.36 -5.17 21.84
C TYR A 272 -17.56 -5.40 20.93
N LEU A 273 -17.55 -4.73 19.77
CA LEU A 273 -18.49 -4.95 18.68
C LEU A 273 -17.72 -5.44 17.46
N LEU A 274 -18.15 -6.55 16.89
CA LEU A 274 -17.58 -7.15 15.68
C LEU A 274 -18.66 -7.29 14.60
N ALA A 275 -18.42 -6.74 13.40
CA ALA A 275 -19.30 -6.86 12.23
C ALA A 275 -18.54 -6.56 10.93
N ALA A 276 -18.75 -7.33 9.86
CA ALA A 276 -18.07 -7.16 8.58
C ALA A 276 -16.53 -6.96 8.72
N MET A 277 -16.03 -5.77 8.42
CA MET A 277 -14.62 -5.35 8.54
C MET A 277 -14.31 -4.55 9.82
N HIS A 278 -15.24 -4.50 10.78
CA HIS A 278 -15.18 -3.64 11.95
C HIS A 278 -15.05 -4.45 13.24
N LEU A 279 -13.99 -4.17 14.02
CA LEU A 279 -13.87 -4.55 15.42
C LEU A 279 -13.67 -3.27 16.26
N LEU A 280 -14.63 -2.93 17.10
CA LEU A 280 -14.62 -1.72 17.93
C LEU A 280 -14.58 -2.06 19.42
N ASP A 281 -13.69 -1.39 20.16
CA ASP A 281 -13.68 -1.40 21.61
C ASP A 281 -14.68 -0.36 22.14
N LEU A 282 -15.86 -0.81 22.54
CA LEU A 282 -16.92 0.03 23.11
C LEU A 282 -16.71 0.31 24.60
N SER A 283 -15.84 -0.45 25.29
CA SER A 283 -15.53 -0.21 26.71
C SER A 283 -14.87 1.15 26.97
N ARG A 284 -14.32 1.76 25.91
CA ARG A 284 -13.70 3.10 25.96
C ARG A 284 -14.71 4.24 25.87
N ALA A 285 -15.98 3.95 25.60
CA ALA A 285 -17.00 4.97 25.57
C ALA A 285 -17.33 5.45 26.99
N ALA A 286 -17.41 6.76 27.18
CA ALA A 286 -17.78 7.37 28.46
C ALA A 286 -19.27 7.21 28.80
N SER A 287 -20.10 6.86 27.81
CA SER A 287 -21.54 6.68 28.00
C SER A 287 -22.13 5.71 26.97
N LEU A 288 -23.32 5.17 27.27
CA LEU A 288 -24.12 4.38 26.32
C LEU A 288 -24.39 5.14 25.03
N GLU A 289 -24.68 6.44 25.12
CA GLU A 289 -24.94 7.26 23.93
C GLU A 289 -23.70 7.36 23.03
N GLN A 290 -22.51 7.51 23.63
CA GLN A 290 -21.26 7.51 22.88
C GLN A 290 -20.97 6.14 22.25
N ALA A 291 -21.17 5.05 23.00
CA ALA A 291 -21.01 3.69 22.48
C ALA A 291 -21.96 3.41 21.31
N ARG A 292 -23.22 3.87 21.41
CA ARG A 292 -24.21 3.75 20.34
C ARG A 292 -23.79 4.53 19.10
N ARG A 293 -23.34 5.78 19.24
CA ARG A 293 -22.85 6.56 18.09
C ARG A 293 -21.66 5.90 17.41
N TRP A 294 -20.75 5.30 18.17
CA TRP A 294 -19.61 4.57 17.61
C TRP A 294 -20.06 3.32 16.85
N ALA A 295 -20.99 2.54 17.42
CA ALA A 295 -21.59 1.38 16.78
C ALA A 295 -22.35 1.78 15.51
N GLU A 296 -23.22 2.79 15.55
CA GLU A 296 -23.98 3.30 14.40
C GLU A 296 -23.05 3.72 13.26
N ARG A 297 -21.96 4.42 13.57
CA ARG A 297 -20.97 4.83 12.56
C ARG A 297 -20.24 3.63 11.95
N ALA A 298 -19.88 2.64 12.76
CA ALA A 298 -19.20 1.43 12.28
C ALA A 298 -20.12 0.53 11.44
N LEU A 299 -21.41 0.51 11.74
CA LEU A 299 -22.39 -0.31 11.03
C LEU A 299 -23.02 0.44 9.84
N CYS A 300 -22.66 1.71 9.63
CA CYS A 300 -23.24 2.49 8.55
C CYS A 300 -22.86 1.90 7.18
N GLY A 301 -23.86 1.74 6.32
CA GLY A 301 -23.70 1.13 5.00
C GLY A 301 -23.79 -0.40 4.98
N LEU A 302 -23.88 -1.07 6.14
CA LEU A 302 -24.14 -2.50 6.21
C LEU A 302 -25.64 -2.80 6.07
N SER A 303 -25.96 -4.02 5.61
CA SER A 303 -27.35 -4.49 5.53
C SER A 303 -28.00 -4.55 6.90
N ARG A 304 -29.31 -4.26 7.00
CA ARG A 304 -30.06 -4.34 8.27
C ARG A 304 -29.99 -5.73 8.92
N ALA A 305 -29.90 -6.78 8.11
CA ALA A 305 -29.79 -8.17 8.54
C ALA A 305 -28.35 -8.66 8.76
N GLU A 306 -27.34 -7.81 8.52
CA GLU A 306 -25.93 -8.17 8.71
C GLU A 306 -25.70 -8.59 10.17
N PRO A 307 -25.07 -9.75 10.43
CA PRO A 307 -24.81 -10.22 11.77
C PRO A 307 -23.79 -9.32 12.49
N VAL A 308 -24.08 -9.03 13.75
CA VAL A 308 -23.22 -8.26 14.65
C VAL A 308 -22.99 -9.08 15.90
N PHE A 309 -21.74 -9.15 16.35
CA PHE A 309 -21.33 -9.88 17.53
C PHE A 309 -20.86 -8.90 18.61
N LEU A 310 -21.57 -8.89 19.73
CA LEU A 310 -21.15 -8.16 20.93
C LEU A 310 -20.38 -9.14 21.82
N ILE A 311 -19.12 -8.81 22.12
CA ILE A 311 -18.21 -9.67 22.84
C ILE A 311 -17.84 -8.95 24.14
N GLU A 312 -18.26 -9.52 25.26
CA GLU A 312 -17.90 -9.04 26.60
C GLU A 312 -16.86 -9.97 27.21
N GLY A 313 -15.87 -9.46 27.93
CA GLY A 313 -14.97 -10.30 28.71
C GLY A 313 -13.84 -9.53 29.37
N HIS A 314 -12.93 -10.23 30.04
CA HIS A 314 -11.75 -9.66 30.66
C HIS A 314 -10.55 -9.75 29.71
N CYS A 315 -9.82 -8.65 29.53
CA CYS A 315 -8.54 -8.74 28.83
C CYS A 315 -7.57 -9.64 29.60
N ARG A 316 -6.87 -10.49 28.84
CA ARG A 316 -5.73 -11.24 29.36
C ARG A 316 -4.68 -10.23 29.84
N THR A 317 -4.28 -10.33 31.11
CA THR A 317 -3.18 -9.54 31.70
C THR A 317 -1.83 -10.16 31.40
#